data_AF-A0A7S0F4N9-F1
#
_entry.id   AF-A0A7S0F4N9-F1
#
_cell.length_a   1.000
_cell.length_b   1.000
_cell.length_c   1.000
_cell.angle_alpha   90.00
_cell.angle_beta   90.00
_cell.angle_gamma   90.00
#
_symmetry.space_group_name_H-M   'P 1'
#
loop_
_entity.id
_entity.type
_entity.pdbx_description
1 polymer ?
#
loop_
_entity_poly.entity_id
_entity_poly.type
_entity_poly.pdbx_seq_one_letter_code
_entity_poly.pdbx_strand_id
1 'polypeptide(L)'
;IAFKFCTHMSLATYFFKYDMAEKIFKLFYRLNEQNKSYGSETSRCLFMGLIGAAQYRIKKKRRYLTMLRSAIRTLHKSSKTKGRNCMHHLFILEAEEAASTKSAPDPQNVKNLYDLAVLVATKVSHVQDAALACELAGEHFVRQGQHDMVSSYFAMAAEYYIEWGATIKVQHVLDRRGKYIEHHAMQKIRRKLDGDVEEDDGIVSNFTGSESGSGAQRTQLDFLASTQVGLDSAMEAISENGPPVHPEDTVSVLTDLSGY
;
A
#
# COMPACT_ATOMS: atom_id res chain seq x y z
N ILE A 1 -25.26 8.51 -2.45
CA ILE A 1 -25.48 7.07 -2.15
C ILE A 1 -24.18 6.28 -2.29
N ALA A 2 -23.69 6.00 -3.50
CA ALA A 2 -22.37 6.44 -3.93
C ALA A 2 -21.16 6.39 -2.95
N PHE A 3 -20.76 7.58 -2.51
CA PHE A 3 -19.75 7.89 -1.50
C PHE A 3 -19.91 7.07 -0.20
N LYS A 4 -21.15 6.77 0.23
CA LYS A 4 -21.39 5.91 1.40
C LYS A 4 -20.88 4.48 1.11
N PHE A 5 -21.11 3.94 -0.08
CA PHE A 5 -20.58 2.62 -0.42
C PHE A 5 -19.06 2.59 -0.52
N CYS A 6 -18.44 3.60 -1.14
CA CYS A 6 -16.99 3.70 -1.22
C CYS A 6 -16.34 3.78 0.17
N THR A 7 -16.91 4.55 1.10
CA THR A 7 -16.40 4.66 2.48
C THR A 7 -16.61 3.39 3.29
N HIS A 8 -17.74 2.69 3.14
CA HIS A 8 -17.94 1.41 3.83
C HIS A 8 -17.05 0.31 3.26
N MET A 9 -16.80 0.33 1.94
CA MET A 9 -15.88 -0.58 1.27
C MET A 9 -14.43 -0.33 1.69
N SER A 10 -13.99 0.94 1.74
CA SER A 10 -12.65 1.29 2.19
C SER A 10 -12.44 0.88 3.64
N LEU A 11 -13.40 1.19 4.52
CA LEU A 11 -13.35 0.79 5.93
C LEU A 11 -13.28 -0.74 6.07
N ALA A 12 -14.15 -1.48 5.39
CA ALA A 12 -14.11 -2.94 5.42
C ALA A 12 -12.75 -3.50 4.94
N THR A 13 -12.12 -2.84 3.96
CA THR A 13 -10.80 -3.23 3.45
C THR A 13 -9.69 -2.93 4.45
N TYR A 14 -9.67 -1.74 5.06
CA TYR A 14 -8.71 -1.40 6.11
C TYR A 14 -8.79 -2.39 7.29
N PHE A 15 -9.98 -2.87 7.65
CA PHE A 15 -10.15 -3.84 8.73
C PHE A 15 -10.05 -5.31 8.29
N PHE A 16 -9.55 -5.60 7.07
CA PHE A 16 -9.40 -6.96 6.52
C PHE A 16 -10.71 -7.78 6.48
N LYS A 17 -11.86 -7.12 6.50
CA LYS A 17 -13.20 -7.74 6.40
C LYS A 17 -13.59 -7.92 4.93
N TYR A 18 -12.79 -8.68 4.18
CA TYR A 18 -12.92 -8.80 2.71
C TYR A 18 -14.23 -9.44 2.24
N ASP A 19 -14.89 -10.27 3.05
CA ASP A 19 -16.21 -10.82 2.71
C ASP A 19 -17.32 -9.77 2.77
N MET A 20 -17.24 -8.86 3.75
CA MET A 20 -18.12 -7.70 3.83
C MET A 20 -17.83 -6.75 2.67
N ALA A 21 -16.55 -6.49 2.39
CA ALA A 21 -16.13 -5.66 1.28
C ALA A 21 -16.62 -6.20 -0.08
N GLU A 22 -16.57 -7.52 -0.31
CA GLU A 22 -17.11 -8.15 -1.52
C GLU A 22 -18.64 -7.95 -1.66
N LYS A 23 -19.39 -8.10 -0.56
CA LYS A 23 -20.85 -7.87 -0.55
C LYS A 23 -21.19 -6.42 -0.88
N ILE A 24 -20.48 -5.47 -0.25
CA ILE A 24 -20.63 -4.04 -0.50
C ILE A 24 -20.27 -3.71 -1.96
N PHE A 25 -19.19 -4.29 -2.49
CA PHE A 25 -18.78 -4.10 -3.87
C PHE A 25 -19.85 -4.57 -4.86
N LYS A 26 -20.45 -5.76 -4.67
CA LYS A 26 -21.53 -6.26 -5.53
C LYS A 26 -22.76 -5.35 -5.49
N LEU A 27 -23.08 -4.80 -4.32
CA LEU A 27 -24.17 -3.84 -4.18
C LEU A 27 -23.84 -2.52 -4.90
N PHE A 28 -22.61 -2.03 -4.77
CA PHE A 28 -22.14 -0.82 -5.44
C PHE A 28 -22.11 -0.96 -6.97
N TYR A 29 -21.60 -2.07 -7.49
CA TYR A 29 -21.53 -2.32 -8.94
C TYR A 29 -22.91 -2.30 -9.59
N ARG A 30 -23.93 -2.88 -8.93
CA ARG A 30 -25.32 -2.84 -9.40
C ARG A 30 -25.93 -1.44 -9.40
N LEU A 31 -25.45 -0.55 -8.54
CA LEU A 31 -25.93 0.82 -8.44
C LEU A 31 -25.25 1.79 -9.42
N ASN A 32 -24.36 1.27 -10.28
CA ASN A 32 -23.71 1.91 -11.43
C ASN A 32 -23.58 3.43 -11.32
N GLU A 33 -22.73 3.88 -10.39
CA GLU A 33 -22.57 5.31 -10.18
C GLU A 33 -21.64 5.92 -11.24
N GLN A 34 -22.16 6.90 -11.97
CA GLN A 34 -21.43 7.64 -13.01
C GLN A 34 -20.43 8.67 -12.45
N ASN A 35 -20.00 8.54 -11.19
CA ASN A 35 -19.17 9.57 -10.56
C ASN A 35 -17.70 9.43 -11.01
N LYS A 36 -17.37 10.15 -12.07
CA LYS A 36 -16.09 10.11 -12.81
C LYS A 36 -14.96 10.93 -12.17
N SER A 37 -15.06 11.32 -10.90
CA SER A 37 -13.95 12.04 -10.27
C SER A 37 -12.71 11.16 -10.25
N TYR A 38 -11.56 11.73 -10.60
CA TYR A 38 -10.31 11.00 -10.67
C TYR A 38 -9.93 10.35 -9.33
N GLY A 39 -10.13 11.05 -8.21
CA GLY A 39 -9.87 10.53 -6.88
C GLY A 39 -10.79 9.37 -6.49
N SER A 40 -12.09 9.47 -6.81
CA SER A 40 -13.04 8.39 -6.51
C SER A 40 -12.77 7.15 -7.36
N GLU A 41 -12.40 7.34 -8.62
CA GLU A 41 -12.09 6.23 -9.53
C GLU A 41 -10.80 5.49 -9.13
N THR A 42 -9.74 6.23 -8.80
CA THR A 42 -8.47 5.63 -8.38
C THR A 42 -8.59 4.89 -7.05
N SER A 43 -9.31 5.47 -6.07
CA SER A 43 -9.62 4.81 -4.80
C SER A 43 -10.49 3.57 -5.00
N ARG A 44 -11.49 3.63 -5.88
CA ARG A 44 -12.33 2.49 -6.23
C ARG A 44 -11.49 1.35 -6.81
N CYS A 45 -10.58 1.66 -7.74
CA CYS A 45 -9.65 0.69 -8.31
C CYS A 45 -8.77 0.05 -7.23
N LEU A 46 -8.19 0.84 -6.31
CA LEU A 46 -7.40 0.30 -5.20
C LEU A 46 -8.19 -0.73 -4.39
N PHE A 47 -9.33 -0.36 -3.82
CA PHE A 47 -10.07 -1.25 -2.93
C PHE A 47 -10.63 -2.46 -3.67
N MET A 48 -11.07 -2.31 -4.93
CA MET A 48 -11.44 -3.45 -5.76
C MET A 48 -10.27 -4.40 -6.01
N GLY A 49 -9.10 -3.87 -6.31
CA GLY A 49 -7.90 -4.66 -6.52
C GLY A 49 -7.53 -5.45 -5.26
N LEU A 50 -7.55 -4.81 -4.10
CA LEU A 50 -7.28 -5.43 -2.80
C LEU A 50 -8.29 -6.54 -2.45
N ILE A 51 -9.59 -6.31 -2.67
CA ILE A 51 -10.62 -7.33 -2.51
C ILE A 51 -10.34 -8.51 -3.46
N GLY A 52 -9.94 -8.22 -4.71
CA GLY A 52 -9.57 -9.23 -5.70
C GLY A 52 -8.38 -10.06 -5.27
N ALA A 53 -7.30 -9.42 -4.83
CA ALA A 53 -6.11 -10.10 -4.32
C ALA A 53 -6.45 -10.99 -3.11
N ALA A 54 -7.14 -10.45 -2.11
CA ALA A 54 -7.53 -11.17 -0.90
C ALA A 54 -8.45 -12.38 -1.19
N GLN A 55 -9.48 -12.18 -2.01
CA GLN A 55 -10.41 -13.25 -2.37
C GLN A 55 -9.78 -14.29 -3.30
N TYR A 56 -8.85 -13.88 -4.18
CA TYR A 56 -8.08 -14.81 -4.99
C TYR A 56 -7.19 -15.72 -4.13
N ARG A 57 -6.57 -15.19 -3.07
CA ARG A 57 -5.78 -15.99 -2.13
C ARG A 57 -6.58 -17.12 -1.48
N ILE A 58 -7.84 -16.86 -1.11
CA ILE A 58 -8.71 -17.82 -0.43
C ILE A 58 -9.41 -18.75 -1.43
N LYS A 59 -10.11 -18.17 -2.41
CA LYS A 59 -11.03 -18.91 -3.31
C LYS A 59 -10.34 -19.44 -4.57
N LYS A 60 -9.16 -18.90 -4.94
CA LYS A 60 -8.38 -19.24 -6.14
C LYS A 60 -9.15 -19.19 -7.47
N LYS A 61 -10.27 -18.45 -7.52
CA LYS A 61 -11.09 -18.28 -8.73
C LYS A 61 -10.52 -17.20 -9.64
N ARG A 62 -10.38 -17.52 -10.94
CA ARG A 62 -9.82 -16.62 -11.97
C ARG A 62 -10.49 -15.24 -12.02
N ARG A 63 -11.80 -15.15 -11.76
CA ARG A 63 -12.54 -13.88 -11.73
C ARG A 63 -11.92 -12.82 -10.81
N TYR A 64 -11.38 -13.22 -9.65
CA TYR A 64 -10.80 -12.29 -8.69
C TYR A 64 -9.42 -11.78 -9.16
N LEU A 65 -8.68 -12.64 -9.85
CA LEU A 65 -7.44 -12.23 -10.52
C LEU A 65 -7.72 -11.28 -11.68
N THR A 66 -8.76 -11.54 -12.49
CA THR A 66 -9.20 -10.63 -13.55
C THR A 66 -9.61 -9.27 -12.97
N MET A 67 -10.29 -9.26 -11.82
CA MET A 67 -10.68 -8.04 -11.12
C MET A 67 -9.45 -7.22 -10.67
N LEU A 68 -8.45 -7.88 -10.05
CA LEU A 68 -7.19 -7.25 -9.67
C LEU A 68 -6.45 -6.66 -10.88
N ARG A 69 -6.26 -7.45 -11.94
CA ARG A 69 -5.59 -7.01 -13.17
C ARG A 69 -6.33 -5.89 -13.89
N SER A 70 -7.66 -5.91 -13.85
CA SER A 70 -8.48 -4.83 -14.40
C SER A 70 -8.25 -3.52 -13.64
N ALA A 71 -8.20 -3.57 -12.31
CA ALA A 71 -7.88 -2.39 -11.49
C ALA A 71 -6.46 -1.85 -11.78
N ILE A 72 -5.45 -2.73 -11.87
CA ILE A 72 -4.07 -2.37 -12.22
C ILE A 72 -4.03 -1.67 -13.60
N ARG A 73 -4.65 -2.26 -14.63
CA ARG A 73 -4.70 -1.65 -15.97
C ARG A 73 -5.35 -0.27 -15.97
N THR A 74 -6.44 -0.10 -15.24
CA THR A 74 -7.13 1.20 -15.13
C THR A 74 -6.28 2.24 -14.41
N LEU A 75 -5.59 1.87 -13.32
CA LEU A 75 -4.67 2.77 -12.62
C LEU A 75 -3.46 3.13 -13.48
N HIS A 76 -2.88 2.17 -14.20
CA HIS A 76 -1.77 2.42 -15.11
C HIS A 76 -2.16 3.34 -16.28
N LYS A 77 -3.36 3.17 -16.85
CA LYS A 77 -3.89 4.13 -17.84
C LYS A 77 -4.10 5.51 -17.21
N SER A 78 -4.59 5.55 -15.99
CA SER A 78 -4.86 6.79 -15.25
C SER A 78 -3.59 7.54 -14.89
N SER A 79 -2.49 6.84 -14.54
CA SER A 79 -1.21 7.47 -14.21
C SER A 79 -0.56 8.11 -15.44
N LYS A 80 -0.67 7.45 -16.61
CA LYS A 80 -0.17 8.00 -17.88
C LYS A 80 -0.94 9.24 -18.35
N THR A 81 -2.25 9.26 -18.14
CA THR A 81 -3.13 10.31 -18.71
C THR A 81 -3.35 11.50 -17.78
N LYS A 82 -3.37 11.29 -16.46
CA LYS A 82 -3.80 12.29 -15.46
C LYS A 82 -2.73 12.60 -14.40
N GLY A 83 -1.51 12.09 -14.59
CA GLY A 83 -0.35 12.38 -13.74
C GLY A 83 -0.06 11.33 -12.66
N ARG A 84 1.00 11.57 -11.88
CA ARG A 84 1.58 10.60 -10.91
C ARG A 84 0.76 10.40 -9.63
N ASN A 85 -0.36 11.10 -9.47
CA ASN A 85 -1.13 11.14 -8.22
C ASN A 85 -1.76 9.80 -7.82
N CYS A 86 -1.80 8.79 -8.69
CA CYS A 86 -2.30 7.45 -8.37
C CYS A 86 -1.23 6.35 -8.37
N MET A 87 0.05 6.72 -8.47
CA MET A 87 1.15 5.74 -8.55
C MET A 87 1.29 4.91 -7.27
N HIS A 88 1.04 5.49 -6.10
CA HIS A 88 1.05 4.74 -4.83
C HIS A 88 0.00 3.62 -4.84
N HIS A 89 -1.23 3.88 -5.33
CA HIS A 89 -2.25 2.83 -5.47
C HIS A 89 -1.82 1.73 -6.46
N LEU A 90 -1.17 2.11 -7.55
CA LEU A 90 -0.68 1.15 -8.55
C LEU A 90 0.36 0.20 -7.93
N PHE A 91 1.37 0.75 -7.26
CA PHE A 91 2.42 -0.06 -6.62
C PHE A 91 1.88 -0.99 -5.53
N ILE A 92 0.88 -0.56 -4.75
CA ILE A 92 0.20 -1.43 -3.78
C ILE A 92 -0.42 -2.65 -4.49
N LEU A 93 -1.13 -2.42 -5.60
CA LEU A 93 -1.80 -3.52 -6.31
C LEU A 93 -0.82 -4.43 -7.04
N GLU A 94 0.25 -3.89 -7.62
CA GLU A 94 1.31 -4.69 -8.24
C GLU A 94 2.04 -5.56 -7.22
N ALA A 95 2.31 -5.03 -6.02
CA ALA A 95 2.85 -5.81 -4.91
C ALA A 95 1.91 -6.98 -4.53
N GLU A 96 0.61 -6.69 -4.41
CA GLU A 96 -0.40 -7.70 -4.09
C GLU A 96 -0.60 -8.74 -5.21
N GLU A 97 -0.49 -8.35 -6.48
CA GLU A 97 -0.51 -9.29 -7.61
C GLU A 97 0.72 -10.21 -7.58
N ALA A 98 1.92 -9.63 -7.46
CA ALA A 98 3.16 -10.39 -7.36
C ALA A 98 3.12 -11.39 -6.19
N ALA A 99 2.58 -10.94 -5.04
CA ALA A 99 2.42 -11.75 -3.84
C ALA A 99 1.35 -12.85 -3.94
N SER A 100 0.38 -12.75 -4.86
CA SER A 100 -0.78 -13.66 -4.92
C SER A 100 -0.75 -14.64 -6.09
N THR A 101 -0.08 -14.28 -7.18
CA THR A 101 -0.08 -15.05 -8.44
C THR A 101 1.00 -16.13 -8.49
N LYS A 102 2.16 -15.87 -7.88
CA LYS A 102 3.28 -16.83 -7.87
C LYS A 102 3.15 -17.78 -6.68
N SER A 103 3.39 -19.06 -6.91
CA SER A 103 3.47 -20.07 -5.82
C SER A 103 4.63 -19.77 -4.87
N ALA A 104 5.73 -19.25 -5.40
CA ALA A 104 6.87 -18.72 -4.66
C ALA A 104 7.23 -17.34 -5.24
N PRO A 105 6.68 -16.24 -4.69
CA PRO A 105 7.04 -14.91 -5.13
C PRO A 105 8.49 -14.59 -4.73
N ASP A 106 9.21 -13.88 -5.61
CA ASP A 106 10.52 -13.34 -5.25
C ASP A 106 10.34 -12.30 -4.12
N PRO A 107 10.86 -12.57 -2.91
CA PRO A 107 10.62 -11.72 -1.76
C PRO A 107 11.22 -10.32 -1.95
N GLN A 108 12.34 -10.19 -2.68
CA GLN A 108 12.97 -8.90 -2.90
C GLN A 108 12.10 -8.03 -3.82
N ASN A 109 11.56 -8.61 -4.89
CA ASN A 109 10.66 -7.89 -5.78
C ASN A 109 9.39 -7.42 -5.06
N VAL A 110 8.76 -8.26 -4.24
CA VAL A 110 7.56 -7.86 -3.47
C VAL A 110 7.91 -6.76 -2.46
N LYS A 111 9.04 -6.89 -1.77
CA LYS A 111 9.55 -5.87 -0.85
C LYS A 111 9.72 -4.51 -1.56
N ASN A 112 10.42 -4.51 -2.70
CA ASN A 112 10.69 -3.30 -3.47
C ASN A 112 9.40 -2.60 -3.90
N LEU A 113 8.38 -3.35 -4.34
CA LEU A 113 7.08 -2.79 -4.74
C LEU A 113 6.37 -2.14 -3.55
N TYR A 114 6.40 -2.76 -2.36
CA TYR A 114 5.84 -2.15 -1.15
C TYR A 114 6.61 -0.92 -0.70
N ASP A 115 7.93 -0.96 -0.70
CA ASP A 115 8.76 0.17 -0.31
C ASP A 115 8.56 1.36 -1.26
N LEU A 116 8.42 1.10 -2.56
CA LEU A 116 8.06 2.10 -3.57
C LEU A 116 6.66 2.68 -3.31
N ALA A 117 5.68 1.86 -2.96
CA ALA A 117 4.35 2.32 -2.60
C ALA A 117 4.39 3.28 -1.40
N VAL A 118 5.12 2.90 -0.34
CA VAL A 118 5.30 3.73 0.86
C VAL A 118 5.99 5.05 0.51
N LEU A 119 7.10 5.01 -0.24
CA LEU A 119 7.87 6.19 -0.64
C LEU A 119 7.03 7.17 -1.47
N VAL A 120 6.25 6.67 -2.43
CA VAL A 120 5.41 7.53 -3.26
C VAL A 120 4.22 8.08 -2.47
N ALA A 121 3.63 7.27 -1.60
CA ALA A 121 2.53 7.70 -0.75
C ALA A 121 2.96 8.84 0.20
N THR A 122 4.13 8.72 0.85
CA THR A 122 4.65 9.77 1.72
C THR A 122 5.01 11.05 0.95
N LYS A 123 5.62 10.94 -0.23
CA LYS A 123 5.93 12.09 -1.10
C LYS A 123 4.69 12.89 -1.53
N VAL A 124 3.56 12.22 -1.74
CA VAL A 124 2.30 12.87 -2.14
C VAL A 124 1.40 13.16 -0.91
N SER A 125 1.92 13.01 0.32
CA SER A 125 1.18 13.24 1.58
C SER A 125 -0.07 12.36 1.77
N HIS A 126 -0.06 11.17 1.17
CA HIS A 126 -1.09 10.13 1.35
C HIS A 126 -0.67 9.15 2.45
N VAL A 127 -0.56 9.65 3.68
CA VAL A 127 -0.03 8.89 4.83
C VAL A 127 -0.86 7.64 5.12
N GLN A 128 -2.18 7.67 4.90
CA GLN A 128 -3.05 6.51 5.06
C GLN A 128 -2.71 5.34 4.11
N ASP A 129 -2.21 5.66 2.91
CA ASP A 129 -1.86 4.65 1.90
C ASP A 129 -0.45 4.11 2.15
N ALA A 130 0.45 4.93 2.70
CA ALA A 130 1.71 4.46 3.25
C ALA A 130 1.49 3.47 4.41
N ALA A 131 0.59 3.81 5.34
CA ALA A 131 0.22 2.93 6.45
C ALA A 131 -0.34 1.59 5.96
N LEU A 132 -1.25 1.64 4.97
CA LEU A 132 -1.85 0.45 4.37
C LEU A 132 -0.81 -0.42 3.65
N ALA A 133 0.10 0.20 2.88
CA ALA A 133 1.17 -0.51 2.20
C ALA A 133 2.09 -1.22 3.20
N CYS A 134 2.48 -0.56 4.28
CA CYS A 134 3.26 -1.16 5.37
C CYS A 134 2.53 -2.33 6.02
N GLU A 135 1.24 -2.19 6.32
CA GLU A 135 0.46 -3.29 6.94
C GLU A 135 0.34 -4.50 6.00
N LEU A 136 0.08 -4.26 4.70
CA LEU A 136 0.01 -5.32 3.69
C LEU A 136 1.37 -6.02 3.49
N ALA A 137 2.47 -5.26 3.51
CA ALA A 137 3.83 -5.80 3.47
C ALA A 137 4.10 -6.71 4.68
N GLY A 138 3.82 -6.24 5.89
CA GLY A 138 3.96 -7.04 7.12
C GLY A 138 3.12 -8.33 7.06
N GLU A 139 1.86 -8.24 6.63
CA GLU A 139 0.97 -9.39 6.43
C GLU A 139 1.49 -10.38 5.36
N HIS A 140 2.20 -9.88 4.34
CA HIS A 140 2.88 -10.74 3.37
C HIS A 140 4.06 -11.49 3.99
N PHE A 141 4.98 -10.78 4.64
CA PHE A 141 6.19 -11.40 5.20
C PHE A 141 5.90 -12.34 6.37
N VAL A 142 4.86 -12.07 7.18
CA VAL A 142 4.35 -13.01 8.18
C VAL A 142 3.96 -14.35 7.55
N ARG A 143 3.29 -14.32 6.39
CA ARG A 143 2.87 -15.55 5.69
C ARG A 143 4.03 -16.31 5.06
N GLN A 144 5.11 -15.60 4.69
CA GLN A 144 6.32 -16.20 4.15
C GLN A 144 7.32 -16.66 5.23
N GLY A 145 7.04 -16.41 6.51
CA GLY A 145 7.93 -16.76 7.63
C GLY A 145 9.20 -15.88 7.73
N GLN A 146 9.24 -14.74 7.04
CA GLN A 146 10.38 -13.83 7.03
C GLN A 146 10.23 -12.78 8.13
N HIS A 147 10.48 -13.17 9.38
CA HIS A 147 10.14 -12.38 10.57
C HIS A 147 10.98 -11.10 10.75
N ASP A 148 12.19 -11.06 10.22
CA ASP A 148 13.13 -9.96 10.45
C ASP A 148 12.60 -8.60 9.96
N MET A 149 11.84 -8.60 8.87
CA MET A 149 11.26 -7.37 8.29
C MET A 149 9.85 -7.05 8.84
N VAL A 150 9.22 -7.99 9.54
CA VAL A 150 7.81 -7.85 9.95
C VAL A 150 7.64 -6.77 11.02
N SER A 151 8.58 -6.71 11.97
CA SER A 151 8.56 -5.75 13.07
C SER A 151 8.55 -4.31 12.55
N SER A 152 9.48 -3.98 11.62
CA SER A 152 9.60 -2.63 11.06
C SER A 152 8.35 -2.22 10.28
N TYR A 153 7.79 -3.11 9.45
CA TYR A 153 6.59 -2.79 8.68
C TYR A 153 5.37 -2.53 9.56
N PHE A 154 5.13 -3.34 10.60
CA PHE A 154 3.99 -3.08 11.50
C PHE A 154 4.21 -1.86 12.40
N ALA A 155 5.45 -1.59 12.81
CA ALA A 155 5.77 -0.36 13.54
C ALA A 155 5.51 0.88 12.67
N MET A 156 6.01 0.89 11.42
CA MET A 156 5.77 1.97 10.47
C MET A 156 4.28 2.14 10.16
N ALA A 157 3.54 1.05 9.95
CA ALA A 157 2.09 1.11 9.74
C ALA A 157 1.36 1.79 10.90
N ALA A 158 1.73 1.43 12.15
CA ALA A 158 1.16 2.06 13.34
C ALA A 158 1.51 3.55 13.42
N GLU A 159 2.76 3.93 13.16
CA GLU A 159 3.17 5.34 13.17
C GLU A 159 2.42 6.18 12.12
N TYR A 160 2.30 5.69 10.89
CA TYR A 160 1.53 6.40 9.85
C TYR A 160 0.04 6.45 10.17
N TYR A 161 -0.54 5.42 10.80
CA TYR A 161 -1.93 5.49 11.25
C TYR A 161 -2.14 6.47 12.41
N ILE A 162 -1.15 6.66 13.29
CA ILE A 162 -1.17 7.71 14.31
C ILE A 162 -1.13 9.08 13.65
N GLU A 163 -0.21 9.31 12.71
CA GLU A 163 -0.08 10.57 11.97
C GLU A 163 -1.36 10.92 11.19
N TRP A 164 -2.03 9.90 10.63
CA TRP A 164 -3.32 10.08 9.98
C TRP A 164 -4.49 10.33 10.97
N GLY A 165 -4.30 10.06 12.27
CA GLY A 165 -5.31 10.22 13.32
C GLY A 165 -6.26 9.02 13.49
N ALA A 166 -5.92 7.85 12.95
CA ALA A 166 -6.76 6.65 12.98
C ALA A 166 -6.45 5.76 14.20
N THR A 167 -6.64 6.27 15.41
CA THR A 167 -6.29 5.58 16.67
C THR A 167 -6.92 4.19 16.82
N ILE A 168 -8.19 4.02 16.43
CA ILE A 168 -8.88 2.71 16.42
C ILE A 168 -8.17 1.72 15.50
N LYS A 169 -7.67 2.18 14.35
CA LYS A 169 -6.96 1.36 13.40
C LYS A 169 -5.57 0.98 13.92
N VAL A 170 -4.90 1.88 14.64
CA VAL A 170 -3.65 1.58 15.35
C VAL A 170 -3.88 0.45 16.35
N GLN A 171 -4.88 0.57 17.22
CA GLN A 171 -5.22 -0.48 18.19
C GLN A 171 -5.48 -1.82 17.51
N HIS A 172 -6.23 -1.82 16.41
CA HIS A 172 -6.48 -3.03 15.63
C HIS A 172 -5.20 -3.69 15.06
N VAL A 173 -4.21 -2.90 14.63
CA VAL A 173 -2.90 -3.42 14.19
C VAL A 173 -2.16 -4.05 15.38
N LEU A 174 -2.14 -3.35 16.52
CA LEU A 174 -1.46 -3.81 17.74
C LEU A 174 -2.08 -5.09 18.29
N ASP A 175 -3.40 -5.20 18.32
CA ASP A 175 -4.10 -6.40 18.79
C ASP A 175 -3.81 -7.62 17.91
N ARG A 176 -3.77 -7.44 16.58
CA ARG A 176 -3.56 -8.54 15.64
C ARG A 176 -2.09 -8.95 15.50
N ARG A 177 -1.19 -7.98 15.55
CA ARG A 177 0.20 -8.12 15.09
C ARG A 177 1.24 -7.56 16.07
N GLY A 178 0.84 -7.04 17.22
CA GLY A 178 1.74 -6.49 18.24
C GLY A 178 2.79 -7.48 18.75
N LYS A 179 2.52 -8.80 18.69
CA LYS A 179 3.50 -9.84 19.01
C LYS A 179 4.74 -9.86 18.13
N TYR A 180 4.67 -9.25 16.94
CA TYR A 180 5.80 -9.14 16.01
C TYR A 180 6.54 -7.81 16.14
N ILE A 181 6.01 -6.86 16.90
CA ILE A 181 6.61 -5.54 17.07
C ILE A 181 7.59 -5.62 18.23
N GLU A 182 8.82 -5.17 17.98
CA GLU A 182 9.84 -5.11 19.02
C GLU A 182 9.42 -4.19 20.17
N HIS A 183 9.83 -4.55 21.39
CA HIS A 183 9.42 -3.85 22.60
C HIS A 183 9.74 -2.35 22.58
N HIS A 184 10.90 -1.96 22.05
CA HIS A 184 11.29 -0.55 21.96
C HIS A 184 10.37 0.25 21.00
N ALA A 185 10.05 -0.32 19.84
CA ALA A 185 9.13 0.28 18.88
C ALA A 185 7.71 0.36 19.45
N MET A 186 7.29 -0.67 20.18
CA MET A 186 5.99 -0.72 20.86
C MET A 186 5.86 0.41 21.89
N GLN A 187 6.90 0.69 22.67
CA GLN A 187 6.89 1.82 23.62
C GLN A 187 6.75 3.17 22.91
N LYS A 188 7.50 3.38 21.82
CA LYS A 188 7.43 4.61 21.03
C LYS A 188 6.02 4.86 20.48
N ILE A 189 5.36 3.81 19.96
CA ILE A 189 3.98 3.89 19.45
C ILE A 189 3.00 4.28 20.57
N ARG A 190 3.16 3.71 21.78
CA ARG A 190 2.30 4.05 22.93
C ARG A 190 2.47 5.50 23.36
N ARG A 191 3.70 5.99 23.52
CA ARG A 191 3.96 7.41 23.86
C ARG A 191 3.30 8.37 22.85
N LYS A 192 3.42 8.06 21.55
CA LYS A 192 2.77 8.85 20.49
C LYS A 192 1.24 8.82 20.54
N LEU A 193 0.63 7.71 20.99
CA LEU A 193 -0.82 7.62 21.17
C LEU A 193 -1.30 8.41 22.39
N ASP A 194 -0.50 8.41 23.46
CA ASP A 194 -0.82 9.09 24.72
C ASP A 194 -0.66 10.62 24.61
N GLY A 195 -0.09 11.12 23.50
CA GLY A 195 0.00 12.54 23.20
C GLY A 195 1.17 13.24 23.88
N ASP A 196 2.15 12.48 24.39
CA ASP A 196 3.39 13.03 24.91
C ASP A 196 4.19 13.64 23.75
N VAL A 197 4.05 14.94 23.57
CA VAL A 197 4.95 15.75 22.77
C VAL A 197 6.29 15.74 23.50
N GLU A 198 7.30 15.06 22.95
CA GLU A 198 8.68 15.34 23.38
C GLU A 198 8.98 16.78 22.96
N GLU A 199 9.01 17.68 23.96
CA GLU A 199 9.87 18.86 23.89
C GLU A 199 11.29 18.35 23.64
N ASP A 200 11.93 18.92 22.63
CA ASP A 200 13.34 18.72 22.32
C ASP A 200 14.17 19.15 23.54
N ASP A 201 14.55 18.18 24.38
CA ASP A 201 15.46 18.40 25.50
C ASP A 201 16.85 18.72 24.93
N GLY A 202 17.04 20.02 24.68
CA GLY A 202 18.31 20.63 24.39
C GLY A 202 19.30 20.35 25.50
N ILE A 203 20.30 19.51 25.20
CA ILE A 203 21.55 19.51 25.96
C ILE A 203 22.38 20.70 25.47
N VAL A 204 22.26 21.82 26.20
CA VAL A 204 23.30 22.85 26.23
C VAL A 204 24.17 22.61 27.47
N SER A 205 25.39 22.13 27.28
CA SER A 205 26.53 22.65 28.05
C SER A 205 27.79 22.64 27.18
N ASN A 206 28.34 23.84 27.03
CA ASN A 206 29.52 24.21 26.26
C ASN A 206 30.79 23.48 26.74
N PHE A 207 31.72 23.13 25.84
CA PHE A 207 32.98 23.88 25.63
C PHE A 207 33.88 23.27 24.53
N THR A 208 34.20 24.11 23.54
CA THR A 208 35.41 24.18 22.67
C THR A 208 35.81 23.04 21.74
N GLY A 209 35.88 23.39 20.45
CA GLY A 209 37.06 23.09 19.62
C GLY A 209 36.85 22.15 18.44
N SER A 210 36.72 22.74 17.25
CA SER A 210 37.13 22.26 15.93
C SER A 210 36.59 20.92 15.37
N GLU A 211 35.85 21.08 14.27
CA GLU A 211 35.82 20.23 13.06
C GLU A 211 35.63 18.72 13.22
N SER A 212 34.42 18.25 12.88
CA SER A 212 34.11 17.13 11.96
C SER A 212 32.79 16.43 12.36
N GLY A 213 31.85 16.28 11.43
CA GLY A 213 30.56 15.63 11.74
C GLY A 213 29.47 15.67 10.67
N SER A 214 29.82 15.58 9.38
CA SER A 214 28.86 15.45 8.26
C SER A 214 28.65 13.96 7.91
N GLY A 215 28.00 13.19 8.79
CA GLY A 215 27.91 11.72 8.66
C GLY A 215 26.50 11.13 8.51
N ALA A 216 25.51 11.64 9.25
CA ALA A 216 24.22 10.96 9.38
C ALA A 216 23.12 11.46 8.42
N GLN A 217 23.09 12.76 8.09
CA GLN A 217 22.14 13.29 7.11
C GLN A 217 22.56 13.02 5.66
N ARG A 218 23.87 12.82 5.44
CA ARG A 218 24.42 12.51 4.12
C ARG A 218 24.07 11.09 3.69
N THR A 219 24.04 10.13 4.61
CA THR A 219 23.71 8.72 4.32
C THR A 219 22.26 8.51 3.91
N GLN A 220 21.31 9.28 4.46
CA GLN A 220 19.89 9.17 4.04
C GLN A 220 19.65 9.85 2.69
N LEU A 221 20.27 11.01 2.43
CA LEU A 221 20.18 11.70 1.14
C LEU A 221 20.95 10.98 0.02
N ASP A 222 22.10 10.36 0.32
CA ASP A 222 22.89 9.58 -0.64
C ASP A 222 22.22 8.24 -0.96
N PHE A 223 21.53 7.62 0.02
CA PHE A 223 20.65 6.46 -0.24
C PHE A 223 19.46 6.84 -1.11
N LEU A 224 18.82 7.99 -0.86
CA LEU A 224 17.73 8.51 -1.67
C LEU A 224 18.17 8.90 -3.09
N ALA A 225 19.39 9.41 -3.27
CA ALA A 225 19.96 9.75 -4.57
C ALA A 225 20.36 8.51 -5.38
N SER A 226 20.96 7.50 -4.73
CA SER A 226 21.23 6.18 -5.32
C SER A 226 19.94 5.48 -5.78
N THR A 227 18.85 5.65 -5.03
CA THR A 227 17.54 5.08 -5.36
C THR A 227 16.85 5.87 -6.48
N GLN A 228 17.09 7.17 -6.62
CA GLN A 228 16.56 8.02 -7.69
C GLN A 228 17.11 7.63 -9.06
N VAL A 229 18.41 7.32 -9.16
CA VAL A 229 19.03 6.80 -10.40
C VAL A 229 18.50 5.40 -10.74
N GLY A 230 18.28 4.55 -9.72
CA GLY A 230 17.61 3.25 -9.90
C GLY A 230 16.15 3.35 -10.32
N LEU A 231 15.43 4.40 -9.89
CA LEU A 231 14.05 4.71 -10.27
C LEU A 231 13.93 5.08 -11.73
N ASP A 232 14.82 5.94 -12.24
CA ASP A 232 14.79 6.36 -13.65
C ASP A 232 15.11 5.15 -14.57
N SER A 233 16.09 4.32 -14.22
CA SER A 233 16.40 3.08 -14.97
C SER A 233 15.33 1.99 -14.84
N ALA A 234 14.68 1.82 -13.68
CA ALA A 234 13.59 0.85 -13.52
C ALA A 234 12.32 1.30 -14.26
N MET A 235 12.06 2.61 -14.30
CA MET A 235 10.95 3.19 -15.07
C MET A 235 11.19 3.08 -16.58
N GLU A 236 12.44 3.18 -17.03
CA GLU A 236 12.84 2.95 -18.43
C GLU A 236 12.70 1.47 -18.81
N ALA A 237 13.16 0.54 -17.95
CA ALA A 237 13.05 -0.90 -18.18
C ALA A 237 11.60 -1.44 -18.22
N ILE A 238 10.68 -0.85 -17.45
CA ILE A 238 9.24 -1.19 -17.46
C ILE A 238 8.55 -0.62 -18.71
N SER A 239 9.05 0.47 -19.28
CA SER A 239 8.54 1.04 -20.54
C SER A 239 8.88 0.17 -21.76
N GLU A 240 10.01 -0.55 -21.73
CA GLU A 240 10.48 -1.37 -22.86
C GLU A 240 9.99 -2.83 -22.85
N ASN A 241 9.64 -3.40 -21.69
CA ASN A 241 9.28 -4.82 -21.55
C ASN A 241 7.85 -5.08 -21.05
N GLY A 242 6.86 -4.35 -21.57
CA GLY A 242 5.45 -4.70 -21.37
C GLY A 242 5.13 -6.09 -21.96
N PRO A 243 4.40 -6.98 -21.26
CA PRO A 243 4.12 -8.32 -21.78
C PRO A 243 3.29 -8.26 -23.08
N PRO A 244 3.50 -9.18 -24.03
CA PRO A 244 2.77 -9.18 -25.29
C PRO A 244 1.28 -9.35 -25.01
N VAL A 245 0.49 -8.34 -25.40
CA VAL A 245 -0.96 -8.38 -25.33
C VAL A 245 -1.42 -9.32 -26.44
N HIS A 246 -1.74 -10.57 -26.10
CA HIS A 246 -2.43 -11.46 -27.04
C HIS A 246 -3.82 -10.88 -27.37
N PRO A 247 -4.17 -10.74 -28.66
CA PRO A 247 -5.37 -10.01 -29.10
C PRO A 247 -6.69 -10.69 -28.70
N GLU A 248 -6.69 -11.94 -28.25
CA GLU A 248 -7.93 -12.71 -27.99
C GLU A 248 -8.64 -12.40 -26.66
N ASP A 249 -8.00 -11.70 -25.71
CA ASP A 249 -8.62 -11.38 -24.41
C ASP A 249 -9.54 -10.13 -24.42
N THR A 250 -9.78 -9.52 -25.59
CA THR A 250 -10.48 -8.22 -25.70
C THR A 250 -12.00 -8.31 -25.83
N VAL A 251 -12.58 -9.46 -26.19
CA VAL A 251 -14.01 -9.54 -26.54
C VAL A 251 -14.87 -10.20 -25.46
N SER A 252 -14.30 -10.92 -24.49
CA SER A 252 -15.08 -11.72 -23.52
C SER A 252 -15.47 -11.00 -22.21
N VAL A 253 -14.94 -9.80 -21.92
CA VAL A 253 -15.03 -9.21 -20.57
C VAL A 253 -16.33 -8.44 -20.30
N LEU A 254 -17.11 -8.08 -21.33
CA LEU A 254 -18.38 -7.37 -21.16
C LEU A 254 -19.61 -8.29 -21.03
N THR A 255 -19.50 -9.57 -21.40
CA THR A 255 -20.62 -10.52 -21.33
C THR A 255 -20.67 -11.33 -20.05
N ASP A 256 -19.55 -11.45 -19.31
CA ASP A 256 -19.48 -12.32 -18.12
C ASP A 256 -19.87 -11.61 -16.80
N LEU A 257 -20.15 -10.30 -16.85
CA LEU A 257 -20.56 -9.49 -15.70
C LEU A 257 -22.02 -9.02 -15.77
N SER A 258 -22.75 -9.34 -16.85
CA SER A 258 -24.20 -9.12 -16.97
C SER A 258 -25.05 -10.29 -16.44
N GLY A 259 -24.40 -11.38 -16.00
CA GLY A 259 -25.04 -12.60 -15.50
C GLY A 259 -25.18 -12.72 -13.98
N TYR A 260 -25.15 -11.62 -13.23
CA TYR A 260 -25.33 -11.60 -11.75
C TYR A 260 -26.30 -10.52 -11.28
#